data_AF-A0A672QMQ9-F1
#
_entry.id   AF-A0A672QMQ9-F1
#
_cell.length_a   1.000
_cell.length_b   1.000
_cell.length_c   1.000
_cell.angle_alpha   90.00
_cell.angle_beta   90.00
_cell.angle_gamma   90.00
#
_symmetry.space_group_name_H-M   'P 1'
#
loop_
_entity.id
_entity.type
_entity.pdbx_description
1 polymer ?
#
loop_
_entity_poly.entity_id
_entity_poly.type
_entity_poly.pdbx_seq_one_letter_code
_entity_poly.pdbx_strand_id
1 'polypeptide(L)'
;MNAFFFFFFFFTSGFAGTPGYLSPEVLRKDPYGKAVDLWACGVILYILLVGYPPFWDEDQHRLYQQIKAGAYDVSLITPEAKDLINKMLTINPSKRITAAEVLKHPWISVSLQLKLYLSKYFQTFF
;
A
#
# COMPACT_ATOMS: atom_id res chain seq x y z
N MET A 1 10.39 17.53 -10.94
CA MET A 1 9.47 18.57 -10.42
C MET A 1 8.06 18.12 -10.83
N ASN A 2 7.25 17.36 -10.09
CA ASN A 2 7.20 17.10 -8.66
C ASN A 2 6.30 15.87 -8.38
N ALA A 3 6.88 14.71 -8.02
CA ALA A 3 6.11 13.65 -7.35
C ALA A 3 5.50 14.16 -6.02
N PHE A 4 6.16 15.16 -5.41
CA PHE A 4 5.70 15.87 -4.22
C PHE A 4 4.46 16.75 -4.44
N PHE A 5 4.19 17.19 -5.68
CA PHE A 5 3.02 18.03 -5.99
C PHE A 5 1.78 17.18 -6.22
N PHE A 6 1.95 15.93 -6.68
CA PHE A 6 0.89 14.94 -6.72
C PHE A 6 0.46 14.53 -5.30
N PHE A 7 1.40 14.43 -4.36
CA PHE A 7 1.11 14.16 -2.96
C PHE A 7 0.34 15.30 -2.26
N PHE A 8 0.55 16.55 -2.70
CA PHE A 8 -0.05 17.74 -2.08
C PHE A 8 -1.40 18.16 -2.72
N PHE A 9 -1.60 17.93 -4.02
CA PHE A 9 -2.83 18.33 -4.71
C PHE A 9 -4.01 17.36 -4.47
N PHE A 10 -3.77 16.15 -3.96
CA PHE A 10 -4.81 15.18 -3.61
C PHE A 10 -5.51 15.44 -2.26
N PHE A 11 -5.04 16.41 -1.46
CA PHE A 11 -5.58 16.70 -0.13
C PHE A 11 -6.63 17.84 -0.09
N THR A 12 -6.84 18.57 -1.17
CA THR A 12 -7.74 19.75 -1.16
C THR A 12 -8.77 19.71 -2.29
N SER A 13 -9.84 18.93 -2.14
CA SER A 13 -11.23 19.35 -2.46
C SER A 13 -12.21 18.17 -2.46
N GLY A 14 -13.13 18.17 -1.48
CA GLY A 14 -14.41 17.49 -1.58
C GLY A 14 -14.47 16.03 -1.10
N PHE A 15 -15.16 15.82 0.02
CA PHE A 15 -15.46 14.54 0.68
C PHE A 15 -14.27 13.84 1.35
N ALA A 16 -14.46 13.52 2.63
CA ALA A 16 -13.45 12.96 3.51
C ALA A 16 -12.97 11.59 3.02
N GLY A 17 -11.79 11.57 2.39
CA GLY A 17 -11.09 10.39 1.92
C GLY A 17 -10.88 10.41 0.41
N THR A 18 -9.63 10.40 -0.04
CA THR A 18 -9.34 10.13 -1.44
C THR A 18 -9.74 8.68 -1.74
N PRO A 19 -10.71 8.41 -2.65
CA PRO A 19 -11.28 7.08 -2.83
C PRO A 19 -10.27 5.99 -3.19
N GLY A 20 -9.12 6.36 -3.77
CA GLY A 20 -8.03 5.43 -4.13
C GLY A 20 -7.37 4.70 -2.95
N TYR A 21 -7.55 5.16 -1.70
CA TYR A 21 -7.01 4.49 -0.51
C TYR A 21 -8.05 3.64 0.22
N LEU A 22 -9.33 3.74 -0.17
CA LEU A 22 -10.40 3.04 0.51
C LEU A 22 -10.39 1.56 0.14
N SER A 23 -10.53 0.70 1.14
CA SER A 23 -10.65 -0.73 0.90
C SER A 23 -12.01 -1.08 0.28
N PRO A 24 -12.12 -2.21 -0.44
CA PRO A 24 -13.35 -2.63 -1.10
C PRO A 24 -14.56 -2.72 -0.15
N GLU A 25 -14.35 -3.17 1.09
CA GLU A 25 -15.39 -3.27 2.13
C GLU A 25 -15.88 -1.90 2.62
N VAL A 26 -15.00 -0.90 2.73
CA VAL A 26 -15.39 0.47 3.12
C VAL A 26 -16.23 1.11 2.01
N LEU A 27 -15.88 0.87 0.75
CA LEU A 27 -16.68 1.31 -0.41
C LEU A 27 -18.07 0.65 -0.46
N ARG A 28 -18.18 -0.61 0.01
CA ARG A 28 -19.46 -1.32 0.12
C ARG A 28 -20.27 -0.91 1.35
N LYS A 29 -19.69 -0.13 2.27
CA LYS A 29 -20.25 0.21 3.59
C LYS A 29 -20.47 -1.03 4.47
N ASP A 30 -19.64 -2.05 4.28
CA ASP A 30 -19.65 -3.25 5.11
C ASP A 30 -19.00 -2.96 6.48
N PRO A 31 -19.31 -3.72 7.54
CA PRO A 31 -18.56 -3.66 8.79
C PRO A 31 -17.08 -3.93 8.55
N TYR A 32 -16.22 -3.04 9.03
CA TYR A 32 -14.78 -3.13 8.82
C TYR A 32 -14.01 -3.18 10.15
N GLY A 33 -12.79 -3.71 10.08
CA GLY A 33 -11.86 -3.79 11.21
C GLY A 33 -10.46 -3.34 10.80
N LYS A 34 -9.44 -3.70 11.58
CA LYS A 34 -8.03 -3.29 11.38
C LYS A 34 -7.44 -3.65 10.01
N ALA A 35 -8.06 -4.59 9.29
CA ALA A 35 -7.61 -4.98 7.94
C ALA A 35 -7.65 -3.82 6.93
N VAL A 36 -8.51 -2.80 7.13
CA VAL A 36 -8.57 -1.63 6.23
C VAL A 36 -7.29 -0.81 6.26
N ASP A 37 -6.61 -0.75 7.40
CA ASP A 37 -5.34 -0.05 7.55
C ASP A 37 -4.25 -0.73 6.72
N LEU A 38 -4.27 -2.07 6.67
CA LEU A 38 -3.32 -2.84 5.86
C LEU A 38 -3.51 -2.63 4.37
N TRP A 39 -4.75 -2.42 3.91
CA TRP A 39 -5.03 -2.02 2.54
C TRP A 39 -4.43 -0.64 2.25
N ALA A 40 -4.71 0.35 3.09
CA ALA A 40 -4.19 1.71 2.93
C ALA A 40 -2.65 1.73 2.95
N CYS A 41 -2.02 0.96 3.85
CA CYS A 41 -0.57 0.78 3.86
C CYS A 41 -0.05 0.15 2.56
N GLY A 42 -0.77 -0.80 1.96
CA GLY A 42 -0.41 -1.40 0.68
C GLY A 42 -0.47 -0.40 -0.48
N VAL A 43 -1.49 0.45 -0.49
CA VAL A 43 -1.62 1.55 -1.47
C VAL A 43 -0.47 2.54 -1.33
N ILE A 44 -0.13 2.96 -0.10
CA ILE A 44 1.00 3.86 0.15
C ILE A 44 2.32 3.21 -0.26
N LEU A 45 2.53 1.95 0.09
CA LEU A 45 3.75 1.21 -0.26
C LEU A 45 3.92 1.14 -1.79
N TYR A 46 2.84 0.87 -2.52
CA TYR A 46 2.85 0.88 -3.97
C TYR A 46 3.26 2.26 -4.52
N ILE A 47 2.65 3.34 -4.03
CA ILE A 47 2.99 4.71 -4.44
C ILE A 47 4.47 5.03 -4.20
N LEU A 48 5.02 4.58 -3.06
CA LEU A 48 6.43 4.80 -2.73
C LEU A 48 7.39 4.07 -3.69
N LEU A 49 6.99 2.92 -4.24
CA LEU A 49 7.83 2.13 -5.13
C LEU A 49 7.67 2.53 -6.60
N VAL A 50 6.45 2.82 -7.02
CA VAL A 50 6.09 3.02 -8.43
C VAL A 50 5.95 4.50 -8.79
N GLY A 51 5.63 5.36 -7.80
CA GLY A 51 5.48 6.81 -7.97
C GLY A 51 4.08 7.28 -8.36
N TYR A 52 3.12 6.37 -8.55
CA TYR A 52 1.72 6.68 -8.85
C TYR A 52 0.78 5.70 -8.11
N PRO A 53 -0.51 6.04 -7.90
CA PRO A 53 -1.45 5.17 -7.18
C PRO A 53 -1.80 3.89 -7.97
N PRO A 54 -2.05 2.76 -7.28
CA PRO A 54 -2.40 1.49 -7.93
C PRO A 54 -3.77 1.53 -8.61
N PHE A 55 -4.69 2.36 -8.11
CA PHE A 55 -6.03 2.54 -8.65
C PHE A 55 -6.27 4.01 -8.93
N TRP A 56 -6.63 4.33 -10.18
CA TRP A 56 -6.94 5.68 -10.59
C TRP A 56 -7.84 5.67 -11.83
N ASP A 57 -8.87 6.50 -11.79
CA ASP A 57 -9.73 6.79 -12.92
C ASP A 57 -10.40 8.15 -12.66
N GLU A 58 -10.71 8.89 -13.73
CA GLU A 58 -11.48 10.14 -13.64
C GLU A 58 -12.95 9.85 -13.27
N ASP A 59 -13.45 8.69 -13.71
CA ASP A 59 -14.78 8.21 -13.38
C ASP A 59 -14.75 7.41 -12.07
N GLN A 60 -15.48 7.90 -11.05
CA GLN A 60 -15.53 7.25 -9.74
C GLN A 60 -16.09 5.83 -9.79
N HIS A 61 -17.04 5.55 -10.70
CA HIS A 61 -17.59 4.21 -10.85
C HIS A 61 -16.53 3.25 -11.37
N ARG A 62 -15.73 3.66 -12.36
CA ARG A 62 -14.61 2.86 -12.89
C ARG A 62 -13.52 2.66 -11.84
N LEU A 63 -13.14 3.70 -11.10
CA LEU A 63 -12.22 3.59 -9.97
C LEU A 63 -12.69 2.53 -8.97
N TYR A 64 -13.98 2.53 -8.62
CA TYR A 64 -14.53 1.53 -7.71
C TYR A 64 -14.51 0.12 -8.29
N GLN A 65 -14.71 -0.04 -9.60
CA GLN A 65 -14.56 -1.35 -10.25
C GLN A 65 -13.11 -1.83 -10.21
N GLN A 66 -12.12 -0.96 -10.45
CA GLN A 66 -10.71 -1.31 -10.32
C GLN A 66 -10.36 -1.77 -8.90
N ILE A 67 -10.80 -1.01 -7.89
CA ILE A 67 -10.58 -1.34 -6.47
C ILE A 67 -11.24 -2.69 -6.12
N LYS A 68 -12.47 -2.93 -6.56
CA LYS A 68 -13.18 -4.20 -6.30
C LYS A 68 -12.55 -5.38 -7.02
N ALA A 69 -11.97 -5.17 -8.20
CA ALA A 69 -11.26 -6.19 -8.96
C ALA A 69 -9.85 -6.46 -8.41
N GLY A 70 -9.24 -5.48 -7.73
CA GLY A 70 -7.84 -5.56 -7.31
C GLY A 70 -6.89 -5.56 -8.50
N ALA A 71 -7.27 -4.87 -9.59
CA ALA A 71 -6.50 -4.80 -10.82
C ALA A 71 -5.57 -3.58 -10.78
N TYR A 72 -4.26 -3.81 -10.68
CA TYR A 72 -3.22 -2.78 -10.72
C TYR A 72 -1.94 -3.36 -11.35
N ASP A 73 -1.11 -2.51 -11.97
CA ASP A 73 0.13 -2.95 -12.61
C ASP A 73 1.26 -3.10 -11.58
N VAL A 74 2.04 -4.17 -11.66
CA VAL A 74 3.17 -4.47 -10.76
C VAL A 74 4.42 -4.88 -11.56
N SER A 75 4.45 -4.57 -12.85
CA SER A 75 5.53 -4.91 -13.78
C SER A 75 6.89 -4.31 -13.39
N LEU A 76 6.89 -3.12 -12.79
CA LEU A 76 8.10 -2.36 -12.43
C LEU A 76 8.66 -2.69 -11.04
N ILE A 77 8.07 -3.64 -10.31
CA ILE A 77 8.38 -3.93 -8.91
C ILE A 77 9.13 -5.26 -8.80
N THR A 78 10.05 -5.39 -7.83
CA THR A 78 10.74 -6.67 -7.59
C THR A 78 9.73 -7.77 -7.21
N PRO A 79 10.01 -9.05 -7.53
CA PRO A 79 9.09 -10.16 -7.23
C PRO A 79 8.66 -10.21 -5.76
N GLU A 80 9.56 -9.91 -4.82
CA GLU A 80 9.31 -9.98 -3.38
C GLU A 80 8.43 -8.81 -2.89
N ALA A 81 8.62 -7.60 -3.43
CA ALA A 81 7.74 -6.48 -3.13
C ALA A 81 6.35 -6.69 -3.73
N LYS A 82 6.29 -7.21 -4.96
CA LYS A 82 5.04 -7.57 -5.62
C LYS A 82 4.23 -8.57 -4.80
N ASP A 83 4.88 -9.62 -4.27
CA ASP A 83 4.22 -10.60 -3.41
C ASP A 83 3.65 -9.95 -2.13
N LEU A 84 4.42 -9.05 -1.49
CA LEU A 84 3.93 -8.32 -0.31
C LEU A 84 2.72 -7.44 -0.64
N ILE A 85 2.79 -6.64 -1.71
CA ILE A 85 1.70 -5.74 -2.12
C ILE A 85 0.45 -6.54 -2.45
N ASN A 86 0.57 -7.67 -3.16
CA ASN A 86 -0.58 -8.54 -3.47
C ASN A 86 -1.27 -9.08 -2.21
N LYS A 87 -0.49 -9.42 -1.18
CA LYS A 87 -1.01 -9.86 0.12
C LYS A 87 -1.68 -8.73 0.90
N MET A 88 -1.17 -7.49 0.79
CA MET A 88 -1.74 -6.30 1.43
C MET A 88 -3.01 -5.80 0.72
N LEU A 89 -3.03 -5.84 -0.61
CA LEU A 89 -4.17 -5.44 -1.47
C LEU A 89 -5.09 -6.62 -1.79
N THR A 90 -5.17 -7.60 -0.89
CA THR A 90 -6.13 -8.70 -1.01
C THR A 90 -7.55 -8.21 -0.73
N ILE A 91 -8.45 -8.46 -1.68
CA ILE A 91 -9.85 -8.01 -1.64
C ILE A 91 -10.61 -8.55 -0.44
N ASN A 92 -10.44 -9.83 -0.11
CA ASN A 92 -11.10 -10.42 1.05
C ASN A 92 -10.32 -10.04 2.33
N PRO A 93 -10.91 -9.22 3.23
CA PRO A 93 -10.22 -8.77 4.44
C PRO A 93 -9.81 -9.91 5.37
N SER A 94 -10.51 -11.06 5.35
CA SER A 94 -10.16 -12.23 6.17
C SER A 94 -8.95 -13.00 5.65
N LYS A 95 -8.60 -12.83 4.37
CA LYS A 95 -7.41 -13.41 3.74
C LYS A 95 -6.26 -12.42 3.61
N ARG A 96 -6.51 -11.14 3.92
CA ARG A 96 -5.54 -10.07 3.84
C ARG A 96 -4.49 -10.26 4.94
N ILE A 97 -3.23 -10.07 4.57
CA ILE A 97 -2.10 -10.22 5.49
C ILE A 97 -2.24 -9.29 6.69
N THR A 98 -1.87 -9.78 7.86
CA THR A 98 -1.86 -8.99 9.10
C THR A 98 -0.56 -8.20 9.25
N ALA A 99 -0.58 -7.14 10.06
CA ALA A 99 0.63 -6.34 10.32
C ALA A 99 1.80 -7.19 10.89
N ALA A 100 1.51 -8.17 11.73
CA ALA A 100 2.53 -9.07 12.27
C ALA A 100 3.18 -9.95 11.20
N GLU A 101 2.42 -10.37 10.20
CA GLU A 101 2.92 -11.15 9.06
C GLU A 101 3.67 -10.27 8.05
N VAL A 102 3.23 -9.02 7.82
CA VAL A 102 3.95 -8.04 7.01
C VAL A 102 5.37 -7.83 7.53
N LEU A 103 5.54 -7.65 8.84
CA LEU A 103 6.85 -7.46 9.47
C LEU A 103 7.79 -8.66 9.30
N LYS A 104 7.23 -9.87 9.13
CA LYS A 104 7.97 -11.12 8.90
C LYS A 104 8.16 -11.42 7.41
N HIS A 105 7.60 -10.60 6.52
CA HIS A 105 7.70 -10.85 5.09
C HIS A 105 9.16 -10.73 4.63
N PRO A 106 9.65 -11.58 3.71
CA PRO A 106 11.03 -11.53 3.24
C PRO A 106 11.45 -10.14 2.74
N TRP A 107 10.57 -9.47 2.00
CA TRP A 107 10.83 -8.12 1.49
C TRP A 107 11.15 -7.10 2.60
N ILE A 108 10.41 -7.16 3.73
CA ILE A 108 10.66 -6.29 4.89
C ILE A 108 11.86 -6.81 5.70
N SER A 109 11.91 -8.11 5.96
CA SER A 109 12.91 -8.75 6.82
C SER A 109 14.34 -8.57 6.29
N VAL A 110 14.54 -8.68 4.98
CA VAL A 110 15.85 -8.44 4.35
C VAL A 110 16.31 -7.01 4.57
N SER A 111 15.39 -6.03 4.42
CA SER A 111 15.71 -4.61 4.65
C SER A 111 16.04 -4.31 6.13
N LEU A 112 15.34 -4.95 7.06
CA LEU A 112 15.54 -4.77 8.50
C LEU A 112 16.83 -5.43 8.98
N GLN A 113 17.20 -6.60 8.47
CA GLN A 113 18.46 -7.27 8.80
C GLN A 113 19.66 -6.44 8.37
N LEU A 114 19.64 -5.85 7.16
CA LEU A 114 20.67 -4.94 6.69
C LEU A 114 20.79 -3.69 7.57
N LYS A 115 19.67 -3.06 7.94
CA LYS A 115 19.68 -1.89 8.84
C LYS A 115 20.18 -2.23 10.24
N LEU A 116 19.75 -3.34 10.83
CA LEU A 116 20.19 -3.76 12.16
C LEU A 116 21.67 -4.15 12.17
N TYR A 117 22.14 -4.81 11.11
CA TYR A 117 23.55 -5.08 10.91
C TYR A 117 24.33 -3.77 10.83
N LEU A 118 24.01 -2.89 9.87
CA LEU A 118 24.71 -1.60 9.73
C LEU A 118 24.65 -0.73 11.00
N SER A 119 23.52 -0.72 11.72
CA SER A 119 23.39 -0.01 13.01
C SER A 119 24.30 -0.57 14.09
N LYS A 120 24.44 -1.90 14.19
CA LYS A 120 25.40 -2.52 15.12
C LYS A 120 26.83 -2.15 14.76
N TYR A 121 27.17 -2.15 13.47
CA TYR A 121 28.50 -1.80 13.00
C TYR A 121 28.83 -0.31 13.22
N PHE A 122 27.88 0.60 13.01
CA PHE A 122 28.08 2.03 13.27
C PHE A 122 28.21 2.38 14.75
N GLN A 123 27.55 1.63 15.65
CA GLN A 123 27.69 1.81 17.10
C GLN A 123 29.01 1.24 17.67
N THR A 124 29.64 0.28 16.99
CA THR A 124 30.97 -0.23 17.38
C THR A 124 32.15 0.65 16.92
N PHE A 125 31.89 1.73 16.17
CA PHE A 125 32.92 2.66 15.69
C PHE A 125 32.94 4.02 16.41
N PHE A 126 32.28 4.13 17.58
CA PHE A 126 32.43 5.24 18.53
C PHE A 126 32.61 4.71 19.94
#